data_AF-A0A395CWM3-F1
#
_entry.id   AF-A0A395CWM3-F1
#
_cell.length_a   1.000
_cell.length_b   1.000
_cell.length_c   1.000
_cell.angle_alpha   90.00
_cell.angle_beta   90.00
_cell.angle_gamma   90.00
#
_symmetry.space_group_name_H-M   'P 1'
#
loop_
_entity.id
_entity.type
_entity.pdbx_description
1 polymer ?
#
loop_
_entity_poly.entity_id
_entity_poly.type
_entity_poly.pdbx_seq_one_letter_code
_entity_poly.pdbx_strand_id
1 'polypeptide(L)'
;MFSHYLQRGASAGAIAIALMSVPGQAQEALPTIDVGATRPSEAPSSTSVAPGFDPARAKEPIYRDPPGQTVTQIKSDFLSSTPLSTVQEILRYSPGVSFSQGLTPRDLIVSIRGSGNRLSNGVRNILMFDDGFPIVT
;
A
#
# COMPACT_ATOMS: atom_id res chain seq x y z
N MET A 1 -20.84 33.36 61.74
CA MET A 1 -19.47 33.90 61.86
C MET A 1 -18.59 32.76 62.39
N PHE A 2 -17.63 32.30 61.58
CA PHE A 2 -16.50 31.37 61.84
C PHE A 2 -16.70 29.88 62.20
N SER A 3 -16.62 29.04 61.14
CA SER A 3 -15.64 27.97 60.79
C SER A 3 -14.83 27.12 61.81
N HIS A 4 -14.63 25.86 61.37
CA HIS A 4 -13.58 24.83 61.65
C HIS A 4 -13.75 23.91 62.90
N TYR A 5 -13.26 22.64 62.97
CA TYR A 5 -12.15 21.94 62.30
C TYR A 5 -12.34 20.39 62.24
N LEU A 6 -11.53 19.81 61.35
CA LEU A 6 -11.27 18.44 60.88
C LEU A 6 -10.68 17.44 61.92
N GLN A 7 -10.89 16.11 61.75
CA GLN A 7 -9.92 14.97 61.89
C GLN A 7 -10.67 13.61 61.88
N ARG A 8 -10.46 12.65 60.95
CA ARG A 8 -9.34 11.70 60.65
C ARG A 8 -9.38 10.36 61.43
N GLY A 9 -9.19 9.25 60.68
CA GLY A 9 -8.62 7.95 61.15
C GLY A 9 -9.60 6.76 61.05
N ALA A 10 -9.60 5.94 59.99
CA ALA A 10 -8.69 4.82 59.68
C ALA A 10 -8.73 3.67 60.72
N SER A 11 -9.41 2.56 60.39
CA SER A 11 -9.33 1.31 61.13
C SER A 11 -8.52 0.27 60.34
N ALA A 12 -7.45 -0.20 60.98
CA ALA A 12 -6.61 -1.32 60.55
C ALA A 12 -7.00 -2.57 61.39
N GLY A 13 -7.09 -3.73 60.76
CA GLY A 13 -7.38 -4.98 61.46
C GLY A 13 -7.44 -6.20 60.53
N ALA A 14 -6.24 -6.68 60.16
CA ALA A 14 -5.82 -8.07 59.93
C ALA A 14 -6.90 -9.18 59.75
N ILE A 15 -6.91 -9.92 58.63
CA ILE A 15 -6.27 -11.27 58.44
C ILE A 15 -6.92 -12.35 59.33
N ALA A 16 -7.42 -13.52 58.92
CA ALA A 16 -7.54 -14.23 57.65
C ALA A 16 -8.31 -15.57 57.89
N ILE A 17 -8.43 -16.37 56.82
CA ILE A 17 -8.65 -17.85 56.77
C ILE A 17 -10.10 -18.26 57.16
N ALA A 18 -10.87 -19.07 56.42
CA ALA A 18 -10.48 -20.22 55.63
C ALA A 18 -11.65 -20.75 54.77
N LEU A 19 -11.28 -21.32 53.62
CA LEU A 19 -11.79 -22.60 53.11
C LEU A 19 -13.30 -22.74 52.89
N MET A 20 -13.77 -22.52 51.66
CA MET A 20 -14.59 -23.53 50.97
C MET A 20 -14.32 -23.46 49.46
N SER A 21 -13.85 -24.59 48.94
CA SER A 21 -13.57 -24.85 47.54
C SER A 21 -14.88 -25.17 46.81
N VAL A 22 -15.19 -24.44 45.75
CA VAL A 22 -16.11 -24.90 44.70
C VAL A 22 -15.50 -24.52 43.35
N PRO A 23 -14.87 -25.46 42.62
CA PRO A 23 -14.62 -25.23 41.20
C PRO A 23 -15.95 -25.46 40.46
N GLY A 24 -16.78 -24.42 40.40
CA GLY A 24 -17.94 -24.39 39.51
C GLY A 24 -17.45 -24.27 38.07
N GLN A 25 -17.29 -25.41 37.41
CA GLN A 25 -17.06 -25.53 35.98
C GLN A 25 -18.23 -24.87 35.23
N ALA A 26 -17.99 -23.74 34.58
CA ALA A 26 -18.93 -23.14 33.64
C ALA A 26 -18.16 -22.52 32.46
N GLN A 27 -17.45 -23.38 31.72
CA GLN A 27 -17.12 -23.10 30.33
C GLN A 27 -18.03 -23.96 29.47
N GLU A 28 -19.16 -23.41 29.07
CA GLU A 28 -19.96 -23.99 28.00
C GLU A 28 -19.21 -23.74 26.68
N ALA A 29 -18.63 -24.81 26.12
CA ALA A 29 -17.91 -24.74 24.86
C ALA A 29 -18.93 -24.57 23.72
N LEU A 30 -18.83 -23.45 23.01
CA LEU A 30 -19.60 -23.22 21.79
C LEU A 30 -19.19 -24.25 20.71
N PRO A 31 -20.14 -24.76 19.90
CA PRO A 31 -19.80 -25.65 18.80
C PRO A 31 -18.95 -24.92 17.76
N THR A 32 -17.81 -25.52 17.40
CA THR A 32 -16.99 -25.02 16.29
C THR A 32 -17.67 -25.39 14.96
N ILE A 33 -17.92 -24.38 14.13
CA ILE A 33 -18.41 -24.56 12.76
C ILE A 33 -17.17 -24.73 11.86
N ASP A 34 -16.98 -25.93 11.33
CA ASP A 34 -15.91 -26.20 10.36
C ASP A 34 -16.36 -25.74 8.97
N VAL A 35 -15.83 -24.60 8.52
CA VAL A 35 -16.07 -24.10 7.17
C VAL A 35 -15.05 -24.75 6.26
N GLY A 36 -15.45 -25.85 5.62
CA GLY A 36 -14.66 -26.51 4.59
C GLY A 36 -14.40 -25.56 3.42
N ALA A 37 -13.26 -24.88 3.44
CA ALA A 37 -12.75 -24.21 2.24
C ALA A 37 -12.32 -25.30 1.26
N THR A 38 -13.22 -25.68 0.35
CA THR A 38 -12.82 -26.44 -0.84
C THR A 38 -11.90 -25.53 -1.64
N ARG A 39 -10.59 -25.74 -1.51
CA ARG A 39 -9.61 -25.14 -2.43
C ARG A 39 -9.97 -25.68 -3.81
N PRO A 40 -10.31 -24.83 -4.81
CA PRO A 40 -10.52 -25.31 -6.15
C PRO A 40 -9.29 -26.13 -6.55
N SER A 41 -9.51 -27.39 -6.90
CA SER A 41 -8.50 -28.28 -7.47
C SER A 41 -7.82 -27.53 -8.62
N GLU A 42 -6.48 -27.57 -8.68
CA GLU A 42 -5.71 -27.04 -9.80
C GLU A 42 -6.27 -27.60 -11.11
N ALA A 43 -7.09 -26.79 -11.79
CA ALA A 43 -7.36 -26.99 -13.19
C ALA A 43 -6.00 -26.96 -13.91
N PRO A 44 -5.77 -27.80 -14.92
CA PRO A 44 -4.56 -27.67 -15.73
C PRO A 44 -4.51 -26.24 -16.23
N SER A 45 -3.42 -25.55 -15.93
CA SER A 45 -3.12 -24.21 -16.42
C SER A 45 -3.00 -24.26 -17.94
N SER A 46 -4.12 -24.36 -18.66
CA SER A 46 -4.17 -23.89 -20.02
C SER A 46 -3.78 -22.44 -19.94
N THR A 47 -2.66 -22.07 -20.56
CA THR A 47 -2.34 -20.68 -20.85
C THR A 47 -3.45 -20.18 -21.77
N SER A 48 -4.60 -19.86 -21.18
CA SER A 48 -5.72 -19.22 -21.85
C SER A 48 -5.26 -17.80 -22.07
N VAL A 49 -4.50 -17.63 -23.14
CA VAL A 49 -4.12 -16.31 -23.60
C VAL A 49 -5.43 -15.61 -23.95
N ALA A 50 -5.66 -14.44 -23.34
CA ALA A 50 -6.88 -13.67 -23.57
C ALA A 50 -7.15 -13.56 -25.08
N PRO A 51 -8.38 -13.76 -25.57
CA PRO A 51 -8.68 -13.71 -26.99
C PRO A 51 -8.13 -12.43 -27.62
N GLY A 52 -7.19 -12.57 -28.57
CA GLY A 52 -6.51 -11.46 -29.23
C GLY A 52 -5.08 -11.17 -28.76
N PHE A 53 -4.62 -11.77 -27.67
CA PHE A 53 -3.19 -11.86 -27.35
C PHE A 53 -2.59 -13.07 -28.09
N ASP A 54 -1.65 -12.81 -28.98
CA ASP A 54 -0.82 -13.82 -29.62
C ASP A 54 0.63 -13.34 -29.43
N PRO A 55 1.58 -14.21 -29.04
CA PRO A 55 2.95 -13.78 -28.73
C PRO A 55 3.70 -13.22 -29.95
N ALA A 56 3.34 -13.61 -31.17
CA ALA A 56 3.83 -12.98 -32.40
C ALA A 56 3.17 -11.62 -32.61
N ARG A 57 1.86 -11.53 -32.41
CA ARG A 57 1.10 -10.27 -32.49
C ARG A 57 1.56 -9.23 -31.46
N ALA A 58 1.95 -9.64 -30.27
CA ALA A 58 2.51 -8.77 -29.23
C ALA A 58 3.87 -8.15 -29.61
N LYS A 59 4.52 -8.63 -30.68
CA LYS A 59 5.74 -8.03 -31.23
C LYS A 59 5.44 -6.98 -32.31
N GLU A 60 4.20 -6.92 -32.80
CA GLU A 60 3.83 -5.95 -33.82
C GLU A 60 3.88 -4.51 -33.26
N PRO A 61 4.32 -3.52 -34.06
CA PRO A 61 4.47 -2.14 -33.61
C PRO A 61 3.19 -1.55 -33.05
N ILE A 62 2.02 -1.94 -33.57
CA ILE A 62 0.72 -1.44 -33.09
C ILE A 62 0.46 -1.76 -31.60
N TYR A 63 1.05 -2.84 -31.07
CA TYR A 63 0.89 -3.22 -29.67
C TYR A 63 2.00 -2.67 -28.76
N ARG A 64 3.13 -2.24 -29.34
CA ARG A 64 4.29 -1.71 -28.60
C ARG A 64 4.34 -0.18 -28.63
N ASP A 65 4.06 0.38 -29.79
CA ASP A 65 4.03 1.80 -30.12
C ASP A 65 2.72 2.13 -30.86
N PRO A 66 1.56 2.07 -30.16
CA PRO A 66 0.26 2.33 -30.78
C PRO A 66 0.23 3.72 -31.45
N PRO A 67 -0.24 3.81 -32.70
CA PRO A 67 -0.24 5.05 -33.45
C PRO A 67 -1.13 6.10 -32.77
N GLY A 68 -0.65 7.34 -32.68
CA GLY A 68 -1.36 8.45 -32.05
C GLY A 68 -1.11 8.60 -30.54
N GLN A 69 -0.40 7.68 -29.89
CA GLN A 69 0.03 7.83 -28.50
C GLN A 69 1.42 8.48 -28.44
N THR A 70 1.56 9.58 -27.69
CA THR A 70 2.88 10.15 -27.39
C THR A 70 3.56 9.33 -26.29
N VAL A 71 4.65 8.66 -26.64
CA VAL A 71 5.48 7.89 -25.71
C VAL A 71 6.89 8.46 -25.72
N THR A 72 7.44 8.72 -24.54
CA THR A 72 8.84 9.10 -24.38
C THR A 72 9.57 7.98 -23.66
N GLN A 73 10.67 7.49 -24.24
CA GLN A 73 11.51 6.45 -23.64
C GLN A 73 12.90 7.01 -23.36
N ILE A 74 13.38 6.81 -22.15
CA ILE A 74 14.75 7.15 -21.75
C ILE A 74 15.51 5.85 -21.58
N LYS A 75 16.47 5.60 -22.47
CA LYS A 75 17.25 4.36 -22.49
C LYS A 75 18.42 4.44 -21.50
N SER A 76 18.82 3.31 -20.94
CA SER A 76 19.99 3.19 -20.06
C SER A 76 21.28 3.67 -20.73
N ASP A 77 21.44 3.40 -22.03
CA ASP A 77 22.64 3.76 -22.78
C ASP A 77 22.88 5.27 -22.81
N PHE A 78 21.79 6.05 -22.83
CA PHE A 78 21.82 7.52 -22.74
C PHE A 78 22.36 8.00 -21.39
N LEU A 79 22.19 7.21 -20.33
CA LEU A 79 22.62 7.54 -18.96
C LEU A 79 24.05 7.05 -18.66
N SER A 80 24.66 6.27 -19.55
CA SER A 80 25.97 5.65 -19.32
C SER A 80 27.11 6.66 -19.17
N SER A 81 27.08 7.76 -19.94
CA SER A 81 28.11 8.80 -19.92
C SER A 81 27.96 9.76 -18.73
N THR A 82 26.76 9.86 -18.18
CA THR A 82 26.44 10.77 -17.07
C THR A 82 25.41 10.09 -16.19
N PRO A 83 25.87 9.31 -15.19
CA PRO A 83 24.96 8.61 -14.30
C PRO A 83 24.15 9.63 -13.51
N LEU A 84 22.83 9.53 -13.62
CA LEU A 84 21.89 10.35 -12.87
C LEU A 84 21.50 9.59 -11.61
N SER A 85 21.43 10.32 -10.50
CA SER A 85 21.29 9.73 -9.17
C SER A 85 19.83 9.68 -8.69
N THR A 86 18.96 10.48 -9.32
CA THR A 86 17.55 10.60 -8.92
C THR A 86 16.60 10.39 -10.10
N VAL A 87 15.39 9.89 -9.80
CA VAL A 87 14.32 9.71 -10.78
C VAL A 87 13.91 11.06 -11.42
N GLN A 88 13.95 12.14 -10.65
CA GLN A 88 13.67 13.49 -11.14
C GLN A 88 14.65 13.91 -12.24
N GLU A 89 15.95 13.65 -12.05
CA GLU A 89 16.98 13.96 -13.05
C GLU A 89 16.78 13.17 -14.34
N ILE A 90 16.35 11.90 -14.24
CA ILE A 90 16.05 11.07 -15.40
C ILE A 90 14.81 11.62 -16.11
N LEU A 91 13.70 11.75 -15.40
CA LEU A 91 12.42 12.12 -16.00
C LEU A 91 12.36 13.57 -16.54
N ARG A 92 13.32 14.44 -16.19
CA ARG A 92 13.45 15.78 -16.80
C ARG A 92 13.63 15.76 -18.31
N TYR A 93 14.11 14.65 -18.87
CA TYR A 93 14.28 14.48 -20.31
C TYR A 93 12.98 14.12 -21.03
N SER A 94 11.87 13.92 -20.30
CA SER A 94 10.56 13.70 -20.88
C SER A 94 9.75 15.00 -20.98
N PRO A 95 9.36 15.43 -22.20
CA PRO A 95 8.57 16.64 -22.38
C PRO A 95 7.24 16.60 -21.64
N GLY A 96 6.87 17.74 -21.04
CA GLY A 96 5.60 17.90 -20.32
C GLY A 96 5.55 17.20 -18.96
N VAL A 97 6.66 16.64 -18.48
CA VAL A 97 6.79 16.15 -17.11
C VAL A 97 7.34 17.26 -16.22
N SER A 98 6.69 17.49 -15.09
CA SER A 98 7.09 18.47 -14.09
C SER A 98 7.04 17.86 -12.69
N PHE A 99 7.79 18.45 -11.77
CA PHE A 99 7.88 17.99 -10.39
C PHE A 99 7.52 19.11 -9.43
N SER A 100 6.92 18.74 -8.30
CA SER A 100 6.76 19.60 -7.12
C SER A 100 7.21 18.84 -5.88
N GLN A 101 7.74 19.57 -4.90
CA GLN A 101 8.18 18.97 -3.65
C GLN A 101 6.96 18.51 -2.84
N GLY A 102 6.99 17.25 -2.37
CA GLY A 102 5.99 16.71 -1.45
C GLY A 102 6.25 17.14 0.00
N LEU A 103 5.52 16.54 0.95
CA LEU A 103 5.62 16.88 2.37
C LEU A 103 6.97 16.52 2.99
N THR A 104 7.54 15.39 2.56
CA THR A 104 8.85 14.92 3.01
C THR A 104 9.92 15.24 1.96
N PRO A 105 11.21 15.45 2.32
CA PRO A 105 12.27 15.66 1.34
C PRO A 105 12.45 14.52 0.31
N ARG A 106 11.93 13.32 0.61
CA ARG A 106 11.95 12.17 -0.30
C ARG A 106 10.72 12.07 -1.20
N ASP A 107 9.70 12.89 -0.94
CA ASP A 107 8.43 12.82 -1.65
C ASP A 107 8.47 13.78 -2.84
N LEU A 108 8.18 13.25 -4.01
CA LEU A 108 8.08 14.00 -5.24
C LEU A 108 6.66 13.86 -5.79
N ILE A 109 6.05 15.00 -6.11
CA ILE A 109 4.77 15.04 -6.81
C ILE A 109 5.09 15.15 -8.29
N VAL A 110 4.76 14.10 -9.04
CA VAL A 110 4.92 14.06 -10.49
C VAL A 110 3.68 14.62 -11.16
N SER A 111 3.87 15.46 -12.17
CA SER A 111 2.80 15.93 -13.03
C SER A 111 3.15 15.69 -14.50
N ILE A 112 2.16 15.22 -15.27
CA ILE A 112 2.29 14.99 -16.71
C ILE A 112 1.24 15.85 -17.41
N ARG A 113 1.68 16.86 -18.17
CA ARG A 113 0.81 17.85 -18.84
C ARG A 113 -0.21 18.49 -17.87
N GLY A 114 0.20 18.75 -16.63
CA GLY A 114 -0.63 19.33 -15.57
C GLY A 114 -1.51 18.34 -14.80
N SER A 115 -1.60 17.08 -15.22
CA SER A 115 -2.28 16.03 -14.46
C SER A 115 -1.54 15.76 -13.16
N GLY A 116 -2.24 15.65 -12.03
CA GLY A 116 -1.64 15.43 -10.71
C GLY A 116 -1.20 16.70 -9.97
N ASN A 117 -1.11 17.85 -10.63
CA ASN A 117 -0.57 19.09 -10.03
C ASN A 117 -1.51 19.80 -9.03
N ARG A 118 -2.75 19.32 -8.86
CA ARG A 118 -3.77 19.99 -8.02
C ARG A 118 -3.79 19.50 -6.58
N LEU A 119 -3.12 18.38 -6.32
CA LEU A 119 -3.21 17.67 -5.05
C LEU A 119 -1.81 17.67 -4.44
N SER A 120 -1.68 18.32 -3.28
CA SER A 120 -0.40 18.56 -2.62
C SER A 120 0.18 17.30 -1.93
N ASN A 121 -0.45 16.13 -2.09
CA ASN A 121 -0.07 14.89 -1.43
C ASN A 121 -0.06 13.70 -2.39
N GLY A 122 1.14 13.17 -2.64
CA GLY A 122 1.36 11.96 -3.42
C GLY A 122 1.15 12.12 -4.92
N VAL A 123 1.31 11.01 -5.64
CA VAL A 123 1.10 10.93 -7.09
C VAL A 123 -0.37 10.58 -7.35
N ARG A 124 -1.06 11.39 -8.14
CA ARG A 124 -2.49 11.19 -8.45
C ARG A 124 -2.77 11.39 -9.93
N ASN A 125 -3.79 10.69 -10.42
CA ASN A 125 -4.21 10.74 -11.82
C ASN A 125 -3.11 10.31 -12.82
N ILE A 126 -2.11 9.59 -12.31
CA ILE A 126 -0.99 9.02 -13.05
C ILE A 126 -0.88 7.58 -12.60
N LEU A 127 -0.79 6.65 -13.55
CA LEU A 127 -0.47 5.26 -13.27
C LEU A 127 1.05 5.11 -13.31
N MET A 128 1.60 4.52 -12.27
CA MET A 128 3.02 4.27 -12.13
C MET A 128 3.24 2.78 -11.98
N PHE A 129 4.21 2.25 -12.70
CA PHE A 129 4.54 0.84 -12.69
C PHE A 129 6.03 0.69 -12.45
N ASP A 130 6.39 -0.29 -11.63
CA ASP A 130 7.75 -0.80 -11.50
C ASP A 130 7.75 -2.26 -11.92
N ASP A 131 8.57 -2.62 -12.90
CA ASP A 131 8.63 -3.96 -13.49
C ASP A 131 7.25 -4.56 -13.87
N GLY A 132 6.32 -3.70 -14.32
CA GLY A 132 4.95 -4.07 -14.68
C GLY A 132 3.96 -4.17 -13.52
N PHE A 133 4.41 -4.02 -12.27
CA PHE A 133 3.54 -3.97 -11.10
C PHE A 133 3.14 -2.54 -10.77
N PRO A 134 1.85 -2.26 -10.53
CA PRO A 134 1.42 -0.91 -10.19
C PRO A 134 1.97 -0.51 -8.82
N ILE A 135 2.64 0.63 -8.76
CA ILE A 135 3.03 1.25 -7.49
C ILE A 135 1.80 1.99 -7.00
N VAL A 136 1.17 1.46 -5.95
CA VAL A 136 0.07 2.14 -5.25
C VAL A 136 0.64 2.97 -4.12
N THR A 137 0.29 4.25 -4.09
CA THR A 137 0.60 5.19 -3.01
C THR A 137 -0.53 5.29 -2.01
#